data_AF-A0AAW2PFJ1-F1
#
_entry.id   AF-A0AAW2PFJ1-F1
#
_cell.length_a   1.000
_cell.length_b   1.000
_cell.length_c   1.000
_cell.angle_alpha   90.00
_cell.angle_beta   90.00
_cell.angle_gamma   90.00
#
_symmetry.space_group_name_H-M   'P 1'
#
loop_
_entity.id
_entity.type
_entity.pdbx_description
1 polymer ?
#
loop_
_entity_poly.entity_id
_entity_poly.type
_entity_poly.pdbx_seq_one_letter_code
_entity_poly.pdbx_strand_id
1 'polypeptide(L)'
;MRLSEAVEKLRRQAAVSVQTGKENDARELLFQKKKVMQAMEKLKSRIELFDELAAKLNEAISVKESLLISNMALDLEVSEIKAPTPVRIVSPTEVSQNDTDDSQHLYMNNLEFPEDQELQVASDSQGDIHAENELKSHEESFSKKKSTGADSVQSSREISTFEEFMDHLDQQLNKIEEELETFLRFSNLLLGSKEKPEYSKVQHAIEILEGVRHTRERFTFEPLLTVA
;
A
#
# COMPACT_ATOMS: atom_id res chain seq x y z
N MET A 1 23.26 5.43 -26.77
CA MET A 1 24.60 4.94 -26.40
C MET A 1 24.47 4.13 -25.12
N ARG A 2 24.97 2.88 -25.08
CA ARG A 2 24.84 2.03 -23.88
C ARG A 2 25.86 2.44 -22.82
N LEU A 3 25.58 2.24 -21.53
CA LEU A 3 26.53 2.61 -20.46
C LEU A 3 27.87 1.86 -20.60
N SER A 4 27.84 0.57 -20.93
CA SER A 4 29.06 -0.23 -21.18
C SER A 4 29.88 0.32 -22.36
N GLU A 5 29.21 0.79 -23.41
CA GLU A 5 29.85 1.43 -24.56
C GLU A 5 30.48 2.79 -24.17
N ALA A 6 29.83 3.54 -23.29
CA ALA A 6 30.38 4.78 -22.74
C ALA A 6 31.63 4.56 -21.90
N VAL A 7 31.63 3.53 -21.05
CA VAL A 7 32.81 3.14 -20.27
C VAL A 7 33.98 2.80 -21.19
N GLU A 8 33.76 2.01 -22.23
CA GLU A 8 34.79 1.66 -23.21
C GLU A 8 35.28 2.86 -24.01
N LYS A 9 34.38 3.75 -24.44
CA LYS A 9 34.75 4.98 -25.15
C LYS A 9 35.63 5.89 -24.29
N LEU A 10 35.24 6.13 -23.04
CA LEU A 10 36.01 6.94 -22.09
C LEU A 10 37.37 6.30 -21.80
N ARG A 11 37.43 4.97 -21.67
CA ARG A 11 38.69 4.23 -21.51
C ARG A 11 39.62 4.43 -22.69
N ARG A 12 39.13 4.28 -23.93
CA ARG A 12 39.91 4.49 -25.15
C ARG A 12 40.39 5.93 -25.29
N GLN A 13 39.52 6.90 -25.02
CA GLN A 13 39.89 8.32 -25.07
C GLN A 13 40.95 8.66 -24.02
N ALA A 14 40.82 8.17 -22.78
CA ALA A 14 41.83 8.38 -21.75
C ALA A 14 43.19 7.79 -22.15
N ALA A 15 43.20 6.60 -22.76
CA ALA A 15 44.43 5.97 -23.26
C ALA A 15 45.11 6.81 -24.35
N VAL A 16 44.34 7.37 -25.29
CA VAL A 16 44.86 8.28 -26.31
C VAL A 16 45.42 9.57 -25.67
N SER A 17 44.70 10.17 -24.73
CA SER A 17 45.16 11.39 -24.03
C SER A 17 46.51 11.18 -23.33
N VAL A 18 46.70 10.03 -22.65
CA VAL A 18 48.00 9.66 -22.05
C VAL A 18 49.10 9.56 -23.10
N GLN A 19 48.85 8.88 -24.23
CA GLN A 19 49.84 8.74 -25.30
C GLN A 19 50.25 10.08 -25.91
N THR A 20 49.32 11.04 -25.93
CA THR A 20 49.58 12.40 -26.43
C THR A 20 50.16 13.36 -25.39
N GLY A 21 50.49 12.90 -24.18
CA GLY A 21 51.04 13.73 -23.10
C GLY A 21 50.03 14.70 -22.48
N LYS A 22 48.74 14.37 -22.53
CA LYS A 22 47.63 15.15 -21.94
C LYS A 22 47.09 14.46 -20.70
N GLU A 23 47.90 14.35 -19.64
CA GLU A 23 47.54 13.58 -18.45
C GLU A 23 46.35 14.17 -17.68
N ASN A 24 46.19 15.49 -17.69
CA ASN A 24 45.06 16.14 -17.03
C ASN A 24 43.72 15.77 -17.70
N ASP A 25 43.67 15.77 -19.04
CA ASP A 25 42.50 15.33 -19.80
C ASP A 25 42.21 13.85 -19.54
N ALA A 26 43.26 13.02 -19.46
CA ALA A 26 43.10 11.59 -19.14
C ALA A 26 42.50 11.38 -17.74
N ARG A 27 42.92 12.15 -16.73
CA ARG A 27 42.37 12.09 -15.38
C ARG A 27 40.89 12.46 -15.35
N GLU A 28 40.50 13.52 -16.05
CA GLU A 28 39.09 13.91 -16.15
C GLU A 28 38.24 12.83 -16.84
N LEU A 29 38.72 12.28 -17.96
CA LEU A 29 38.02 11.17 -18.64
C LEU A 29 37.85 9.93 -17.75
N LEU A 30 38.85 9.60 -16.93
CA LEU A 30 38.76 8.51 -15.96
C LEU A 30 37.79 8.82 -14.81
N PHE A 31 37.72 10.07 -14.37
CA PHE A 31 36.74 10.51 -13.38
C PHE A 31 35.31 10.38 -13.92
N GLN A 32 35.07 10.78 -15.17
CA GLN A 32 33.79 10.57 -15.83
C GLN A 32 33.47 9.08 -16.01
N LYS A 33 34.46 8.25 -16.37
CA LYS A 33 34.30 6.78 -16.45
C LYS A 33 33.87 6.20 -15.10
N LYS A 34 34.43 6.68 -13.99
CA LYS A 34 34.05 6.27 -12.63
C LYS A 34 32.58 6.58 -12.35
N LYS A 35 32.09 7.78 -12.70
CA LYS A 35 30.67 8.14 -12.55
C LYS A 35 29.75 7.23 -13.35
N VAL A 36 30.12 6.92 -14.60
CA VAL A 36 29.35 6.01 -15.45
C VAL A 36 29.32 4.59 -14.84
N MET A 37 30.44 4.10 -14.32
CA MET A 37 30.49 2.81 -13.64
C MET A 37 29.63 2.79 -12.37
N GLN A 38 29.61 3.85 -11.57
CA GLN A 38 28.73 3.96 -10.40
C GLN A 38 27.25 3.93 -10.81
N ALA A 39 26.89 4.58 -11.91
CA ALA A 39 25.54 4.51 -12.44
C ALA A 39 25.18 3.09 -12.90
N MET A 40 26.12 2.35 -13.51
CA MET A 40 25.92 0.94 -13.86
C MET A 40 25.69 0.06 -12.64
N GLU A 41 26.45 0.25 -11.56
CA GLU A 41 26.29 -0.53 -10.33
C GLU A 41 24.90 -0.31 -9.71
N LYS A 42 24.46 0.95 -9.61
CA LYS A 42 23.10 1.28 -9.15
C LYS A 42 22.02 0.61 -10.01
N LEU A 43 22.24 0.56 -11.33
CA LEU A 43 21.31 -0.07 -12.26
C LEU A 43 21.27 -1.59 -12.06
N LYS A 44 22.42 -2.21 -11.79
CA LYS A 44 22.52 -3.64 -11.46
C LYS A 44 21.72 -3.98 -10.21
N SER A 45 21.91 -3.24 -9.11
CA SER A 45 21.13 -3.45 -7.88
C SER A 45 19.63 -3.26 -8.10
N ARG A 46 19.22 -2.34 -8.97
CA ARG A 46 17.81 -2.14 -9.31
C ARG A 46 17.24 -3.32 -10.12
N ILE A 47 18.03 -3.91 -11.00
CA ILE A 47 17.62 -5.10 -11.76
C ILE A 47 17.41 -6.27 -10.79
N GLU A 48 18.35 -6.49 -9.87
CA GLU A 48 18.25 -7.54 -8.84
C GLU A 48 16.99 -7.36 -7.98
N LEU A 49 16.66 -6.13 -7.57
CA LEU A 49 15.42 -5.84 -6.84
C LEU A 49 14.16 -6.15 -7.68
N PHE A 50 14.17 -5.86 -8.98
CA PHE A 50 13.05 -6.19 -9.86
C PHE A 50 12.90 -7.70 -10.07
N ASP A 51 14.01 -8.43 -10.13
CA ASP A 51 13.99 -9.90 -10.21
C ASP A 51 13.40 -10.50 -8.92
N GLU A 52 13.76 -9.97 -7.75
CA GLU A 52 13.18 -10.38 -6.46
C GLU A 52 11.68 -10.08 -6.39
N LEU A 53 11.26 -8.88 -6.79
CA LEU A 53 9.85 -8.51 -6.84
C LEU A 53 9.05 -9.42 -7.79
N ALA A 54 9.61 -9.76 -8.95
CA ALA A 54 8.97 -10.68 -9.89
C ALA A 54 8.80 -12.08 -9.27
N ALA A 55 9.81 -12.57 -8.55
CA ALA A 55 9.71 -13.85 -7.84
C ALA A 55 8.60 -13.81 -6.77
N LYS A 56 8.53 -12.74 -5.97
CA LYS A 56 7.48 -12.56 -4.95
C LYS A 56 6.09 -12.45 -5.53
N LEU A 57 5.94 -11.77 -6.67
CA LEU A 57 4.66 -11.67 -7.35
C LEU A 57 4.20 -13.05 -7.86
N ASN A 58 5.11 -13.84 -8.44
CA ASN A 58 4.82 -15.20 -8.87
C ASN A 58 4.41 -16.12 -7.70
N GLU A 59 5.07 -15.98 -6.56
CA GLU A 59 4.71 -16.70 -5.32
C GLU A 59 3.29 -16.34 -4.88
N ALA A 60 2.96 -15.05 -4.80
CA ALA A 60 1.63 -14.58 -4.41
C ALA A 60 0.53 -15.03 -5.38
N ILE A 61 0.80 -14.99 -6.68
CA ILE A 61 -0.12 -15.51 -7.71
C ILE A 61 -0.35 -17.00 -7.48
N SER A 62 0.72 -17.78 -7.30
CA SER A 62 0.64 -19.23 -7.09
C SER A 62 -0.19 -19.58 -5.84
N VAL A 63 -0.02 -18.85 -4.74
CA VAL A 63 -0.82 -19.02 -3.52
C VAL A 63 -2.30 -18.73 -3.80
N LYS A 64 -2.60 -17.63 -4.50
CA LYS A 64 -3.98 -17.25 -4.80
C LYS A 64 -4.66 -18.20 -5.78
N GLU A 65 -3.93 -18.71 -6.77
CA GLU A 65 -4.40 -19.75 -7.69
C GLU A 65 -4.73 -21.04 -6.94
N SER A 66 -3.85 -21.47 -6.03
CA SER A 66 -4.09 -22.66 -5.18
C SER A 66 -5.35 -22.51 -4.32
N LEU A 67 -5.52 -21.35 -3.67
CA LEU A 67 -6.73 -21.06 -2.89
C LEU A 67 -8.00 -21.05 -3.75
N LEU A 68 -7.94 -20.47 -4.95
CA LEU A 68 -9.06 -20.46 -5.87
C LEU A 68 -9.45 -21.89 -6.30
N ILE A 69 -8.46 -22.72 -6.67
CA ILE A 69 -8.69 -24.12 -7.05
C ILE A 69 -9.30 -24.89 -5.87
N SER A 70 -8.78 -24.72 -4.65
CA SER A 70 -9.31 -25.35 -3.45
C SER A 70 -10.76 -24.96 -3.17
N ASN A 71 -11.09 -23.68 -3.29
CA ASN A 71 -12.45 -23.19 -3.06
C ASN A 71 -13.43 -23.69 -4.14
N MET A 72 -13.00 -23.79 -5.39
CA MET A 72 -13.82 -24.35 -6.47
C MET A 72 -14.05 -25.86 -6.31
N ALA A 73 -13.07 -26.60 -5.78
CA ALA A 73 -13.24 -28.02 -5.50
C ALA A 73 -14.29 -28.26 -4.39
N LEU A 74 -14.29 -27.45 -3.33
CA LEU A 74 -15.27 -27.53 -2.24
C LEU A 74 -16.71 -27.23 -2.72
N ASP A 75 -16.89 -26.25 -3.61
CA ASP A 75 -18.21 -25.90 -4.16
C ASP A 75 -18.82 -27.04 -5.00
N LEU A 76 -17.97 -27.86 -5.64
CA LEU A 76 -18.37 -29.04 -6.41
C LEU A 76 -18.82 -30.21 -5.51
N GLU A 77 -18.17 -30.42 -4.36
CA GLU A 77 -18.53 -31.50 -3.42
C GLU A 77 -19.89 -31.28 -2.74
N VAL A 78 -20.34 -30.03 -2.61
CA VAL A 78 -21.67 -29.68 -2.05
C VAL A 78 -22.81 -30.02 -3.02
N SER A 79 -22.55 -30.09 -4.32
CA SER A 79 -23.56 -30.42 -5.34
C SER A 79 -23.82 -31.93 -5.49
N GLU A 80 -23.01 -32.80 -4.86
CA GLU A 80 -23.13 -34.26 -5.00
C GLU A 80 -23.93 -34.92 -3.86
N ILE A 81 -24.70 -34.15 -3.10
CA ILE A 81 -25.64 -34.67 -2.11
C ILE A 81 -26.96 -34.98 -2.80
N LYS A 82 -27.10 -36.25 -3.21
CA LYS A 82 -28.32 -37.08 -3.27
C LYS A 82 -29.62 -36.37 -3.69
N ALA A 83 -30.16 -36.78 -4.84
CA ALA A 83 -31.42 -36.33 -5.44
C ALA A 83 -32.48 -35.82 -4.43
N PRO A 84 -33.08 -34.64 -4.64
CA PRO A 84 -34.00 -34.04 -3.68
C PRO A 84 -35.18 -34.97 -3.45
N THR A 85 -35.34 -35.44 -2.21
CA THR A 85 -36.50 -36.22 -1.80
C THR A 85 -37.77 -35.39 -1.96
N PRO A 86 -38.86 -35.95 -2.52
CA PRO A 86 -40.09 -35.19 -2.75
C PRO A 86 -40.65 -34.63 -1.44
N VAL A 87 -40.78 -33.30 -1.37
CA VAL A 87 -41.39 -32.61 -0.23
C VAL A 87 -42.88 -32.96 -0.20
N ARG A 88 -43.30 -33.71 0.82
CA ARG A 88 -44.70 -34.09 1.03
C ARG A 88 -45.27 -33.24 2.16
N ILE A 89 -46.11 -32.27 1.80
CA ILE A 89 -46.80 -31.41 2.77
C ILE A 89 -47.93 -32.24 3.41
N VAL A 90 -47.86 -32.44 4.73
CA VAL A 90 -48.91 -33.08 5.54
C VAL A 90 -49.60 -32.02 6.40
N SER A 91 -50.93 -32.04 6.44
CA SER A 91 -51.71 -31.15 7.32
C SER A 91 -51.64 -31.66 8.77
N PRO A 92 -51.59 -30.77 9.78
CA PRO A 92 -51.54 -31.18 11.19
C PRO A 92 -52.77 -32.02 11.54
N THR A 93 -52.54 -33.25 11.99
CA THR A 93 -53.59 -34.10 12.59
C THR A 93 -53.44 -34.05 14.09
N GLU A 94 -54.58 -33.98 14.77
CA GLU A 94 -54.74 -33.74 16.20
C GLU A 94 -54.03 -34.78 17.08
N VAL A 95 -53.68 -34.29 18.27
CA VAL A 95 -52.88 -34.90 19.33
C VAL A 95 -53.39 -36.28 19.75
N SER A 96 -52.49 -37.27 19.77
CA SER A 96 -52.58 -38.39 20.70
C SER A 96 -51.19 -38.78 21.18
N GLN A 97 -50.96 -38.57 22.48
CA GLN A 97 -49.83 -39.04 23.26
C GLN A 97 -49.58 -40.53 23.02
N ASN A 98 -48.31 -40.90 22.83
CA ASN A 98 -47.69 -42.06 23.46
C ASN A 98 -46.17 -41.92 23.30
N ASP A 99 -45.50 -41.92 24.45
CA ASP A 99 -44.05 -41.93 24.60
C ASP A 99 -43.43 -43.13 23.90
N THR A 100 -42.29 -42.94 23.23
CA THR A 100 -41.12 -43.83 23.39
C THR A 100 -39.86 -43.07 22.92
N ASP A 101 -38.96 -42.95 23.89
CA ASP A 101 -37.54 -42.63 23.85
C ASP A 101 -36.79 -43.19 22.63
N ASP A 102 -36.03 -42.35 21.94
CA ASP A 102 -34.69 -42.76 21.50
C ASP A 102 -33.79 -41.53 21.36
N SER A 103 -32.84 -41.49 22.29
CA SER A 103 -31.85 -40.45 22.48
C SER A 103 -30.78 -40.48 21.38
N GLN A 104 -30.66 -39.43 20.57
CA GLN A 104 -29.45 -39.19 19.77
C GLN A 104 -28.88 -37.79 20.03
N HIS A 105 -27.86 -37.82 20.87
CA HIS A 105 -27.00 -36.73 21.28
C HIS A 105 -26.20 -36.22 20.06
N LEU A 106 -26.61 -35.10 19.46
CA LEU A 106 -25.77 -34.40 18.49
C LEU A 106 -24.74 -33.55 19.26
N TYR A 107 -23.53 -34.09 19.40
CA TYR A 107 -22.34 -33.30 19.72
C TYR A 107 -22.00 -32.42 18.50
N MET A 108 -22.52 -31.19 18.49
CA MET A 108 -21.94 -30.09 17.72
C MET A 108 -20.70 -29.64 18.47
N ASN A 109 -19.52 -30.08 18.03
CA ASN A 109 -18.28 -29.47 18.47
C ASN A 109 -18.13 -28.11 17.81
N ASN A 110 -18.09 -27.10 18.66
CA ASN A 110 -17.78 -25.71 18.40
C ASN A 110 -16.46 -25.59 17.63
N LEU A 111 -16.48 -24.92 16.47
CA LEU A 111 -15.27 -24.42 15.85
C LEU A 111 -14.96 -23.06 16.49
N GLU A 112 -14.09 -23.10 17.48
CA GLU A 112 -13.57 -21.94 18.19
C GLU A 112 -12.39 -21.34 17.41
N PHE A 113 -12.49 -20.05 17.14
CA PHE A 113 -11.39 -19.13 16.83
C PHE A 113 -11.77 -17.79 17.49
N PRO A 114 -10.85 -16.86 17.82
CA PRO A 114 -9.39 -16.86 17.63
C PRO A 114 -8.61 -16.36 18.88
N GLU A 115 -7.28 -16.50 18.89
CA GLU A 115 -6.44 -15.56 19.65
C GLU A 115 -5.08 -15.37 18.97
N ASP A 116 -4.73 -14.10 18.81
CA ASP A 116 -3.51 -13.58 18.21
C ASP A 116 -2.25 -14.01 18.98
N GLN A 117 -1.15 -14.25 18.26
CA GLN A 117 0.19 -14.17 18.84
C GLN A 117 1.18 -13.57 17.84
N GLU A 118 1.30 -12.26 17.96
CA GLU A 118 2.49 -11.41 17.88
C GLU A 118 3.71 -11.91 17.08
N LEU A 119 4.04 -11.10 16.08
CA LEU A 119 5.40 -10.87 15.57
C LEU A 119 6.43 -10.77 16.71
N GLN A 120 7.48 -11.58 16.64
CA GLN A 120 8.78 -11.24 17.23
C GLN A 120 9.87 -11.41 16.18
N VAL A 121 10.32 -10.28 15.64
CA VAL A 121 11.58 -10.15 14.90
C VAL A 121 12.67 -9.89 15.94
N ALA A 122 13.55 -10.88 16.15
CA ALA A 122 14.79 -10.66 16.85
C ALA A 122 15.80 -10.02 15.87
N SER A 123 16.19 -8.78 16.16
CA SER A 123 17.34 -8.11 15.53
C SER A 123 18.30 -7.72 16.65
N ASP A 124 19.41 -8.45 16.77
CA ASP A 124 20.54 -8.06 17.61
C ASP A 124 21.43 -7.05 16.84
N SER A 125 21.62 -5.87 17.44
CA SER A 125 22.91 -5.28 17.89
C SER A 125 24.14 -5.47 16.95
N GLN A 126 24.98 -4.50 16.56
CA GLN A 126 25.34 -3.19 17.13
C GLN A 126 26.32 -2.43 16.18
N GLY A 127 26.32 -1.09 16.29
CA GLY A 127 27.50 -0.21 16.14
C GLY A 127 27.61 0.57 14.82
N ASP A 128 27.91 1.87 14.77
CA ASP A 128 28.19 2.91 15.76
C ASP A 128 28.24 4.26 14.98
N ILE A 129 28.21 5.38 15.73
CA ILE A 129 28.62 6.76 15.38
C ILE A 129 27.65 7.61 14.53
N HIS A 130 26.87 8.50 15.17
CA HIS A 130 27.29 9.91 15.28
C HIS A 130 26.47 10.76 16.25
N ALA A 131 27.22 11.69 16.81
CA ALA A 131 27.00 12.62 17.91
C ALA A 131 25.94 13.73 17.70
N GLU A 132 25.29 14.04 18.83
CA GLU A 132 25.13 15.36 19.46
C GLU A 132 24.03 16.35 19.00
N ASN A 133 23.26 16.73 20.04
CA ASN A 133 22.59 18.01 20.30
C ASN A 133 21.31 18.31 19.48
N GLU A 134 20.17 18.72 20.06
CA GLU A 134 20.00 19.58 21.23
C GLU A 134 18.55 19.49 21.77
N LEU A 135 18.44 19.65 23.09
CA LEU A 135 17.21 19.66 23.90
C LEU A 135 16.25 20.82 23.59
N LYS A 136 14.93 20.53 23.72
CA LYS A 136 13.88 21.29 24.45
C LYS A 136 12.50 20.94 23.84
N SER A 137 11.39 20.73 24.56
CA SER A 137 11.06 20.63 25.98
C SER A 137 9.54 20.45 26.06
N HIS A 138 9.07 19.68 27.06
CA HIS A 138 7.74 19.69 27.68
C HIS A 138 6.53 19.29 26.80
N GLU A 139 5.98 18.09 27.02
CA GLU A 139 4.95 17.78 28.04
C GLU A 139 3.56 18.26 27.62
N GLU A 140 2.69 17.30 27.28
CA GLU A 140 1.40 17.26 27.97
C GLU A 140 0.92 15.81 28.11
N SER A 141 0.62 15.49 29.36
CA SER A 141 0.25 14.22 29.94
C SER A 141 -1.25 14.04 29.79
N PHE A 142 -1.76 12.87 29.42
CA PHE A 142 -3.02 12.40 30.00
C PHE A 142 -3.01 10.92 30.37
N SER A 143 -3.43 10.74 31.61
CA SER A 143 -3.35 9.58 32.48
C SER A 143 -4.13 8.36 32.00
N LYS A 144 -3.48 7.21 32.14
CA LYS A 144 -4.06 5.88 32.27
C LYS A 144 -4.99 5.81 33.50
N LYS A 145 -6.28 5.53 33.30
CA LYS A 145 -7.15 4.96 34.34
C LYS A 145 -8.02 3.85 33.73
N LYS A 146 -7.80 2.65 34.24
CA LYS A 146 -8.55 1.42 33.97
C LYS A 146 -9.58 1.28 35.09
N SER A 147 -10.86 1.07 34.78
CA SER A 147 -11.71 0.02 35.38
C SER A 147 -13.20 0.17 35.03
N THR A 148 -13.72 -0.85 34.34
CA THR A 148 -14.95 -1.60 34.67
C THR A 148 -16.33 -0.99 34.38
N GLY A 149 -17.00 -1.60 33.39
CA GLY A 149 -18.33 -2.21 33.61
C GLY A 149 -19.56 -1.45 33.11
N ALA A 150 -20.32 -2.15 32.26
CA ALA A 150 -21.70 -1.91 31.83
C ALA A 150 -21.93 -0.86 30.72
N ASP A 151 -21.97 -1.40 29.50
CA ASP A 151 -23.11 -1.36 28.57
C ASP A 151 -23.80 -0.02 28.24
N SER A 152 -23.94 0.20 26.93
CA SER A 152 -24.56 1.34 26.24
C SER A 152 -23.65 2.56 25.97
N VAL A 153 -23.55 2.88 24.67
CA VAL A 153 -22.86 4.01 24.02
C VAL A 153 -21.35 3.83 23.72
N GLN A 154 -21.00 2.81 22.94
CA GLN A 154 -19.73 2.78 22.18
C GLN A 154 -19.81 3.53 20.83
N SER A 155 -21.01 3.85 20.35
CA SER A 155 -21.22 4.46 19.03
C SER A 155 -20.69 5.90 18.90
N SER A 156 -20.58 6.68 19.98
CA SER A 156 -20.18 8.10 19.87
C SER A 156 -18.67 8.36 19.91
N ARG A 157 -17.85 7.37 20.26
CA ARG A 157 -16.37 7.51 20.32
C ARG A 157 -15.70 7.16 18.99
N GLU A 158 -16.31 6.28 18.21
CA GLU A 158 -15.83 5.90 16.88
C GLU A 158 -16.15 6.99 15.84
N ILE A 159 -17.28 7.68 16.00
CA ILE A 159 -17.67 8.79 15.11
C ILE A 159 -16.66 9.95 15.22
N SER A 160 -16.12 10.25 16.41
CA SER A 160 -15.13 11.34 16.54
C SER A 160 -13.79 11.01 15.85
N THR A 161 -13.37 9.74 15.84
CA THR A 161 -12.13 9.32 15.18
C THR A 161 -12.25 9.30 13.65
N PHE A 162 -13.43 8.99 13.13
CA PHE A 162 -13.68 9.00 11.70
C PHE A 162 -13.82 10.44 11.17
N GLU A 163 -14.57 11.30 11.85
CA GLU A 163 -14.72 12.71 11.48
C GLU A 163 -13.37 13.43 11.52
N GLU A 164 -12.57 13.23 12.59
CA GLU A 164 -11.23 13.81 12.70
C GLU A 164 -10.29 13.33 11.59
N PHE A 165 -10.42 12.06 11.17
CA PHE A 165 -9.68 11.51 10.04
C PHE A 165 -10.11 12.15 8.70
N MET A 166 -11.42 12.33 8.47
CA MET A 166 -11.94 12.97 7.26
C MET A 166 -11.54 14.45 7.19
N ASP A 167 -11.58 15.17 8.31
CA ASP A 167 -11.09 16.53 8.43
C ASP A 167 -9.59 16.63 8.12
N HIS A 168 -8.78 15.72 8.68
CA HIS A 168 -7.36 15.67 8.38
C HIS A 168 -7.11 15.40 6.90
N LEU A 169 -7.88 14.51 6.29
CA LEU A 169 -7.76 14.16 4.88
C LEU A 169 -8.17 15.32 3.97
N ASP A 170 -9.25 16.05 4.27
CA ASP A 170 -9.62 17.26 3.51
C ASP A 170 -8.55 18.35 3.65
N GLN A 171 -7.97 18.53 4.85
CA GLN A 171 -6.85 19.47 5.04
C GLN A 171 -5.63 19.11 4.18
N GLN A 172 -5.27 17.83 4.08
CA GLN A 172 -4.17 17.39 3.21
C GLN A 172 -4.49 17.62 1.74
N LEU A 173 -5.72 17.33 1.30
CA LEU A 173 -6.12 17.57 -0.08
C LEU A 173 -6.17 19.07 -0.42
N ASN A 174 -6.63 19.90 0.52
CA ASN A 174 -6.60 21.36 0.36
C ASN A 174 -5.18 21.88 0.17
N LYS A 175 -4.24 21.38 0.98
CA LYS A 175 -2.82 21.75 0.84
C LYS A 175 -2.25 21.33 -0.52
N ILE A 176 -2.55 20.12 -0.98
CA ILE A 176 -2.11 19.63 -2.30
C ILE A 176 -2.71 20.50 -3.41
N GLU A 177 -3.99 20.86 -3.30
CA GLU A 177 -4.66 21.76 -4.25
C GLU A 177 -3.99 23.14 -4.31
N GLU A 178 -3.68 23.77 -3.17
CA GLU A 178 -2.98 25.06 -3.11
C GLU A 178 -1.57 25.00 -3.72
N GLU A 179 -0.82 23.92 -3.45
CA GLU A 179 0.51 23.71 -4.02
C GLU A 179 0.45 23.52 -5.54
N LEU A 180 -0.52 22.73 -6.04
CA LEU A 180 -0.74 22.53 -7.47
C LEU A 180 -1.18 23.81 -8.17
N GLU A 181 -2.07 24.58 -7.57
CA GLU A 181 -2.51 25.87 -8.13
C GLU A 181 -1.35 26.86 -8.20
N THR A 182 -0.51 26.89 -7.16
CA THR A 182 0.72 27.70 -7.14
C THR A 182 1.68 27.26 -8.24
N PHE A 183 1.93 25.95 -8.38
CA PHE A 183 2.75 25.39 -9.44
C PHE A 183 2.24 25.76 -10.84
N LEU A 184 0.93 25.68 -11.08
CA LEU A 184 0.31 26.04 -12.36
C LEU A 184 0.40 27.53 -12.64
N ARG A 185 0.23 28.40 -11.63
CA ARG A 185 0.43 29.85 -11.77
C ARG A 185 1.87 30.16 -12.19
N PHE A 186 2.87 29.60 -11.50
CA PHE A 186 4.28 29.77 -11.85
C PHE A 186 4.62 29.19 -13.23
N SER A 187 4.05 28.03 -13.55
CA SER A 187 4.25 27.41 -14.85
C SER A 187 3.66 28.26 -15.96
N ASN A 188 2.45 28.81 -15.83
CA ASN A 188 1.87 29.72 -16.83
C ASN A 188 2.68 31.01 -17.02
N LEU A 189 3.31 31.54 -15.96
CA LEU A 189 4.24 32.68 -16.04
C LEU A 189 5.53 32.34 -16.82
N LEU A 190 6.05 31.11 -16.65
CA LEU A 190 7.32 30.67 -17.23
C LEU A 190 7.18 30.08 -18.65
N LEU A 191 6.06 29.40 -18.90
CA LEU A 191 5.78 28.61 -20.11
C LEU A 191 5.44 29.46 -21.34
N GLY A 192 5.21 30.77 -21.16
CA GLY A 192 5.15 31.72 -22.28
C GLY A 192 6.44 31.80 -23.13
N SER A 193 7.50 31.05 -22.78
CA SER A 193 8.81 31.16 -23.45
C SER A 193 9.46 29.86 -23.95
N LYS A 194 8.99 28.63 -23.62
CA LYS A 194 9.60 27.36 -24.10
C LYS A 194 8.61 26.19 -24.24
N GLU A 195 8.50 25.65 -25.46
CA GLU A 195 7.48 24.68 -25.89
C GLU A 195 8.03 23.25 -25.98
N LYS A 196 7.59 22.36 -25.06
CA LYS A 196 7.12 20.96 -25.30
C LYS A 196 7.21 20.01 -24.09
N PRO A 197 8.35 19.83 -23.39
CA PRO A 197 8.40 18.92 -22.23
C PRO A 197 7.80 19.54 -20.96
N GLU A 198 7.77 20.87 -20.85
CA GLU A 198 7.14 21.57 -19.73
C GLU A 198 5.62 21.54 -19.86
N TYR A 199 5.07 21.58 -21.08
CA TYR A 199 3.64 21.45 -21.33
C TYR A 199 3.09 20.11 -20.85
N SER A 200 3.81 18.99 -21.03
CA SER A 200 3.33 17.68 -20.55
C SER A 200 3.29 17.58 -19.02
N LYS A 201 4.21 18.26 -18.31
CA LYS A 201 4.19 18.30 -16.84
C LYS A 201 3.07 19.20 -16.32
N VAL A 202 2.83 20.32 -16.99
CA VAL A 202 1.71 21.23 -16.69
C VAL A 202 0.38 20.54 -16.94
N GLN A 203 0.23 19.84 -18.07
CA GLN A 203 -0.96 19.05 -18.37
C GLN A 203 -1.23 18.00 -17.29
N HIS A 204 -0.19 17.28 -16.86
CA HIS A 204 -0.35 16.29 -15.80
C HIS A 204 -0.73 16.92 -14.45
N ALA A 205 -0.17 18.09 -14.12
CA ALA A 205 -0.56 18.82 -12.91
C ALA A 205 -2.01 19.31 -12.94
N ILE A 206 -2.55 19.65 -14.13
CA ILE A 206 -3.98 19.98 -14.31
C ILE A 206 -4.85 18.75 -14.04
N GLU A 207 -4.50 17.59 -14.61
CA GLU A 207 -5.24 16.34 -14.40
C GLU A 207 -5.27 15.93 -12.92
N ILE A 208 -4.14 16.07 -12.22
CA ILE A 208 -4.06 15.79 -10.77
C ILE A 208 -4.93 16.78 -10.00
N LEU A 209 -4.87 18.07 -10.31
CA LEU A 209 -5.68 19.10 -9.64
C LEU A 209 -7.19 18.83 -9.81
N GLU A 210 -7.62 18.43 -11.00
CA GLU A 210 -9.01 18.05 -11.25
C GLU A 210 -9.43 16.82 -10.43
N GLY A 211 -8.56 15.80 -10.35
CA GLY A 211 -8.78 14.63 -9.50
C GLY A 211 -8.88 14.95 -8.01
N VAL A 212 -8.03 15.86 -7.52
CA VAL A 212 -8.06 16.34 -6.12
C VAL A 212 -9.37 17.07 -5.83
N ARG A 213 -9.77 18.02 -6.69
CA ARG A 213 -11.05 18.74 -6.55
C ARG A 213 -12.24 17.82 -6.54
N HIS A 214 -12.31 16.90 -7.49
CA HIS A 214 -13.39 15.93 -7.56
C HIS A 214 -13.48 15.06 -6.30
N THR A 215 -12.33 14.69 -5.72
CA THR A 215 -12.28 13.91 -4.48
C THR A 215 -12.81 14.71 -3.29
N ARG A 216 -12.45 15.99 -3.18
CA ARG A 216 -12.95 16.90 -2.12
C ARG A 216 -14.44 17.23 -2.26
N GLU A 217 -14.92 17.41 -3.49
CA GLU A 217 -16.34 17.58 -3.78
C GLU A 217 -17.17 16.38 -3.31
N ARG A 218 -16.63 15.16 -3.45
CA ARG A 218 -17.28 13.95 -2.94
C ARG A 218 -17.37 13.91 -1.42
N PHE A 219 -16.38 14.42 -0.70
CA PHE A 219 -16.43 14.48 0.77
C PHE A 219 -17.43 15.53 1.28
N THR A 220 -17.58 16.63 0.56
CA THR A 220 -18.53 17.70 0.92
C THR A 220 -19.98 17.38 0.53
N PHE A 221 -20.22 16.48 -0.44
CA PHE A 221 -21.57 16.11 -0.88
C PHE A 221 -22.22 14.95 -0.14
N GLU A 222 -21.52 14.25 0.76
CA GLU A 222 -22.06 13.11 1.50
C GLU A 222 -22.77 13.37 2.87
N PRO A 223 -23.23 14.58 3.27
CA PRO A 223 -24.07 14.70 4.46
C PRO A 223 -25.58 14.80 4.20
N LEU A 224 -26.10 14.51 2.99
CA LEU A 224 -27.53 14.77 2.67
C LEU A 224 -28.40 13.57 2.26
N LEU A 225 -27.96 12.33 2.46
CA LEU A 225 -28.82 11.15 2.31
C LEU A 225 -28.99 10.41 3.63
N THR A 226 -29.61 11.08 4.61
CA THR A 226 -30.32 10.37 5.67
C THR A 226 -31.56 11.18 6.06
N VAL A 227 -32.70 10.49 6.09
CA VAL A 227 -34.06 10.95 6.45
C VAL A 227 -34.94 11.44 5.29
N ALA A 228 -35.66 10.48 4.70
CA ALA A 228 -37.09 10.59 4.42
C ALA A 228 -37.73 9.21 4.62
#